data_AF-A0A5N7IZZ0-F1
#
_entry.id   AF-A0A5N7IZZ0-F1
#
_cell.length_a   1.000
_cell.length_b   1.000
_cell.length_c   1.000
_cell.angle_alpha   90.00
_cell.angle_beta   90.00
_cell.angle_gamma   90.00
#
_symmetry.space_group_name_H-M   'P 1'
#
loop_
_entity.id
_entity.type
_entity.pdbx_description
1 polymer ?
#
loop_
_entity_poly.entity_id
_entity_poly.type
_entity_poly.pdbx_seq_one_letter_code
_entity_poly.pdbx_strand_id
1 'polypeptide(L)'
;MKKAVKLLILLNLMSYISNFAFAFMYSYNKIGVQSNVLLEVVWILSPFVFLIATSFILATDYKDEYKILETEAIIDWVIRLVSCCVVFQEFNFKFLSSEFIIQQVILASLFIINIYLEYRMYKKAKKYIPIKKENMEIERISEEEKQNIREMGKAATLGVTSFFILACLGMGTIKTHINIKSPDSFMILIMFVSIYAFIWFLFANYKKCCLFYLDKSLAKRIFVRDACYASLGYLINIIAAFGVFGIHTLFESIVTFLGFLLLYPTIRTDRKIGLRYTKVKKVLGENFDLYFNCKEKNL
;
A
#
# COMPACT_ATOMS: atom_id res chain seq x y z
N MET A 1 -3.31 21.09 -5.23
CA MET A 1 -4.12 20.03 -5.86
C MET A 1 -3.56 19.46 -7.18
N LYS A 2 -3.32 20.28 -8.23
CA LYS A 2 -2.91 19.84 -9.58
C LYS A 2 -1.73 18.87 -9.65
N LYS A 3 -0.62 19.12 -8.92
CA LYS A 3 0.56 18.23 -8.90
C LYS A 3 0.22 16.84 -8.35
N ALA A 4 -0.64 16.76 -7.33
CA ALA A 4 -1.05 15.50 -6.72
C ALA A 4 -1.94 14.69 -7.67
N VAL A 5 -2.88 15.34 -8.38
CA VAL A 5 -3.69 14.64 -9.40
C VAL A 5 -2.83 14.16 -10.57
N LYS A 6 -1.80 14.92 -10.98
CA LYS A 6 -0.83 14.44 -11.99
C LYS A 6 -0.04 13.23 -11.51
N LEU A 7 0.36 13.21 -10.24
CA LEU A 7 1.01 12.04 -9.65
C LEU A 7 0.08 10.83 -9.59
N LEU A 8 -1.20 11.03 -9.25
CA LEU A 8 -2.22 9.98 -9.27
C LEU A 8 -2.34 9.36 -10.66
N ILE A 9 -2.48 10.20 -11.70
CA ILE A 9 -2.53 9.77 -13.11
C ILE A 9 -1.31 8.93 -13.49
N LEU A 10 -0.11 9.40 -13.11
CA LEU A 10 1.13 8.66 -13.41
C LEU A 10 1.15 7.28 -12.73
N LEU A 11 0.81 7.23 -11.44
CA LEU A 11 0.79 5.98 -10.68
C LEU A 11 -0.27 5.00 -11.21
N ASN A 12 -1.42 5.51 -11.64
CA ASN A 12 -2.47 4.70 -12.26
C ASN A 12 -2.06 4.15 -13.62
N LEU A 13 -1.44 4.98 -14.47
CA LEU A 13 -0.89 4.52 -15.74
C LEU A 13 0.14 3.40 -15.51
N MET A 14 1.05 3.57 -14.55
CA MET A 14 2.02 2.53 -14.17
C MET A 14 1.33 1.26 -13.67
N SER A 15 0.26 1.39 -12.87
CA SER A 15 -0.54 0.26 -12.39
C SER A 15 -1.15 -0.55 -13.53
N TYR A 16 -1.80 0.11 -14.50
CA TYR A 16 -2.39 -0.57 -15.64
C TYR A 16 -1.33 -1.19 -16.56
N ILE A 17 -0.22 -0.50 -16.82
CA ILE A 17 0.91 -1.08 -17.57
C ILE A 17 1.42 -2.34 -16.87
N SER A 18 1.58 -2.30 -15.53
CA SER A 18 1.99 -3.46 -14.74
C SER A 18 1.00 -4.61 -14.88
N ASN A 19 -0.31 -4.33 -14.79
CA ASN A 19 -1.38 -5.30 -14.94
C ASN A 19 -1.40 -5.96 -16.33
N PHE A 20 -1.29 -5.17 -17.40
CA PHE A 20 -1.23 -5.66 -18.78
C PHE A 20 0.02 -6.52 -19.01
N ALA A 21 1.18 -6.03 -18.60
CA ALA A 21 2.44 -6.73 -18.75
C ALA A 21 2.46 -8.03 -17.95
N PHE A 22 1.88 -8.03 -16.75
CA PHE A 22 1.73 -9.22 -15.92
C PHE A 22 0.85 -10.27 -16.59
N ALA A 23 -0.35 -9.89 -17.04
CA ALA A 23 -1.27 -10.81 -17.71
C ALA A 23 -0.64 -11.38 -19.00
N PHE A 24 0.04 -10.56 -19.79
CA PHE A 24 0.76 -10.99 -20.98
C PHE A 24 1.88 -11.99 -20.65
N MET A 25 2.79 -11.64 -19.75
CA MET A 25 3.96 -12.47 -19.41
C MET A 25 3.55 -13.79 -18.78
N TYR A 26 2.54 -13.78 -17.91
CA TYR A 26 2.05 -14.99 -17.26
C TYR A 26 1.37 -15.93 -18.26
N SER A 27 0.61 -15.42 -19.23
CA SER A 27 -0.02 -16.25 -20.28
C SER A 27 0.98 -16.73 -21.35
N TYR A 28 2.00 -15.94 -21.68
CA TYR A 28 2.99 -16.25 -22.72
C TYR A 28 4.10 -17.19 -22.24
N ASN A 29 4.68 -16.92 -21.07
CA ASN A 29 5.79 -17.69 -20.52
C ASN A 29 5.59 -17.99 -19.03
N LYS A 30 4.50 -18.70 -18.73
CA LYS A 30 4.14 -19.11 -17.37
C LYS A 30 5.31 -19.77 -16.63
N ILE A 31 6.02 -20.69 -17.30
CA ILE A 31 7.14 -21.44 -16.71
C ILE A 31 8.30 -20.50 -16.36
N GLY A 32 8.64 -19.56 -17.25
CA GLY A 32 9.70 -18.58 -17.00
C GLY A 32 9.37 -17.65 -15.83
N VAL A 33 8.13 -17.20 -15.72
CA VAL A 33 7.69 -16.35 -14.59
C VAL A 33 7.69 -17.15 -13.28
N GLN A 34 7.15 -18.37 -13.28
CA GLN A 34 7.12 -19.26 -12.11
C GLN A 34 8.52 -19.71 -11.67
N SER A 35 9.49 -19.79 -12.59
CA SER A 35 10.87 -20.16 -12.27
C SER A 35 11.61 -19.09 -11.45
N ASN A 36 11.12 -17.85 -11.43
CA ASN A 36 11.68 -16.75 -10.66
C ASN A 36 10.69 -16.29 -9.58
N VAL A 37 10.74 -16.96 -8.44
CA VAL A 37 9.87 -16.73 -7.27
C VAL A 37 9.87 -15.26 -6.83
N LEU A 38 11.04 -14.60 -6.82
CA LEU A 38 11.13 -13.19 -6.42
C LEU A 38 10.36 -12.28 -7.39
N LEU A 39 10.53 -12.51 -8.70
CA LEU A 39 9.83 -11.77 -9.74
C LEU A 39 8.31 -12.00 -9.66
N GLU A 40 7.89 -13.25 -9.49
CA GLU A 40 6.47 -13.61 -9.37
C GLU A 40 5.82 -12.94 -8.16
N VAL A 41 6.45 -13.03 -6.97
CA VAL A 41 5.94 -12.39 -5.74
C VAL A 41 5.81 -10.88 -5.91
N VAL A 42 6.87 -10.21 -6.38
CA VAL A 42 6.86 -8.75 -6.55
C VAL A 42 5.80 -8.33 -7.56
N TRP A 43 5.64 -9.07 -8.65
CA TRP A 43 4.72 -8.68 -9.71
C TRP A 43 3.26 -8.96 -9.33
N ILE A 44 2.96 -10.09 -8.66
CA ILE A 44 1.63 -10.40 -8.10
C ILE A 44 1.19 -9.36 -7.07
N LEU A 45 2.13 -8.77 -6.34
CA LEU A 45 1.81 -7.77 -5.34
C LEU A 45 1.68 -6.36 -5.89
N SER A 46 2.31 -6.09 -7.03
CA SER A 46 2.34 -4.76 -7.62
C SER A 46 0.94 -4.13 -7.76
N PRO A 47 -0.13 -4.84 -8.18
CA PRO A 47 -1.44 -4.22 -8.35
C PRO A 47 -2.03 -3.78 -7.00
N PHE A 48 -1.84 -4.59 -5.95
CA PHE A 48 -2.28 -4.25 -4.60
C PHE A 48 -1.50 -3.07 -4.02
N VAL A 49 -0.18 -3.05 -4.23
CA VAL A 49 0.69 -1.93 -3.81
C VAL A 49 0.29 -0.65 -4.53
N PHE A 50 0.04 -0.70 -5.84
CA PHE A 50 -0.41 0.47 -6.60
C PHE A 50 -1.81 0.92 -6.19
N LEU A 51 -2.74 0.01 -5.94
CA LEU A 51 -4.08 0.32 -5.43
C LEU A 51 -4.01 1.07 -4.07
N ILE A 52 -3.14 0.61 -3.18
CA ILE A 52 -2.91 1.25 -1.88
C ILE A 52 -2.21 2.60 -2.06
N ALA A 53 -1.14 2.65 -2.84
CA ALA A 53 -0.37 3.87 -3.08
C ALA A 53 -1.27 4.98 -3.65
N THR A 54 -2.12 4.64 -4.61
CA THR A 54 -3.03 5.57 -5.31
C THR A 54 -4.27 5.97 -4.49
N SER A 55 -4.60 5.22 -3.42
CA SER A 55 -5.68 5.60 -2.48
C SER A 55 -5.41 6.91 -1.74
N PHE A 56 -4.23 7.53 -1.89
CA PHE A 56 -3.87 8.75 -1.16
C PHE A 56 -4.84 9.91 -1.37
N ILE A 57 -5.48 9.96 -2.55
CA ILE A 57 -6.44 11.00 -2.95
C ILE A 57 -7.78 10.89 -2.19
N LEU A 58 -8.12 9.69 -1.68
CA LEU A 58 -9.33 9.42 -0.89
C LEU A 58 -9.23 9.91 0.55
N ALA A 59 -8.01 10.09 1.05
CA ALA A 59 -7.76 10.45 2.42
C ALA A 59 -7.84 11.97 2.59
N THR A 60 -9.08 12.40 2.85
CA THR A 60 -9.50 13.78 3.13
C THR A 60 -8.85 14.34 4.40
N ASP A 61 -8.35 13.47 5.28
CA ASP A 61 -7.58 13.77 6.49
C ASP A 61 -6.21 14.43 6.24
N TYR A 62 -5.69 14.42 5.00
CA TYR A 62 -4.47 15.15 4.64
C TYR A 62 -4.74 16.57 4.11
N LYS A 63 -5.77 16.72 3.26
CA LYS A 63 -6.18 18.01 2.70
C LYS A 63 -7.68 17.98 2.49
N ASP A 64 -8.40 18.82 3.24
CA ASP A 64 -9.83 19.07 3.04
C ASP A 64 -10.16 19.38 1.57
N GLU A 65 -9.21 20.01 0.85
CA GLU A 65 -9.34 20.34 -0.57
C GLU A 65 -9.66 19.10 -1.44
N TYR A 66 -9.27 17.89 -1.03
CA TYR A 66 -9.55 16.66 -1.77
C TYR A 66 -11.01 16.17 -1.66
N LYS A 67 -11.82 16.70 -0.73
CA LYS A 67 -13.25 16.38 -0.64
C LYS A 67 -14.00 16.65 -1.95
N ILE A 68 -13.55 17.65 -2.72
CA ILE A 68 -14.15 18.01 -4.03
C ILE A 68 -13.98 16.90 -5.08
N LEU A 69 -12.98 16.03 -4.88
CA LEU A 69 -12.65 14.91 -5.76
C LEU A 69 -13.11 13.56 -5.20
N GLU A 70 -13.72 13.53 -4.00
CA GLU A 70 -13.97 12.30 -3.24
C GLU A 70 -14.83 11.30 -4.01
N THR A 71 -15.94 11.74 -4.61
CA THR A 71 -16.81 10.86 -5.38
C THR A 71 -16.08 10.23 -6.58
N GLU A 72 -15.39 11.03 -7.40
CA GLU A 72 -14.64 10.49 -8.54
C GLU A 72 -13.47 9.61 -8.10
N ALA A 73 -12.80 9.95 -7.00
CA ALA A 73 -11.72 9.16 -6.44
C ALA A 73 -12.20 7.79 -5.92
N ILE A 74 -13.39 7.72 -5.31
CA ILE A 74 -13.98 6.46 -4.85
C ILE A 74 -14.28 5.57 -6.05
N ILE A 75 -14.93 6.12 -7.08
CA ILE A 75 -15.26 5.37 -8.30
C ILE A 75 -13.98 4.89 -9.01
N ASP A 76 -12.97 5.76 -9.16
CA ASP A 76 -11.64 5.41 -9.69
C ASP A 76 -11.02 4.25 -8.90
N TRP A 77 -11.04 4.33 -7.57
CA TRP A 77 -10.51 3.28 -6.71
C TRP A 77 -11.24 1.94 -6.84
N VAL A 78 -12.57 1.95 -6.88
CA VAL A 78 -13.39 0.74 -7.10
C VAL A 78 -13.09 0.12 -8.46
N ILE A 79 -12.96 0.92 -9.52
CA ILE A 79 -12.61 0.42 -10.86
C ILE A 79 -11.24 -0.25 -10.87
N ARG A 80 -10.23 0.35 -10.22
CA ARG A 80 -8.91 -0.26 -10.10
C ARG A 80 -8.96 -1.56 -9.30
N LEU A 81 -9.79 -1.62 -8.27
CA LEU A 81 -9.99 -2.84 -7.51
C LEU A 81 -10.55 -3.95 -8.39
N VAL A 82 -11.62 -3.67 -9.14
CA VAL A 82 -12.19 -4.63 -10.11
C VAL A 82 -11.14 -5.04 -11.13
N SER A 83 -10.33 -4.10 -11.64
CA SER A 83 -9.23 -4.40 -12.57
C SER A 83 -8.21 -5.35 -11.95
N CYS A 84 -7.85 -5.17 -10.68
CA CYS A 84 -6.93 -6.10 -10.00
C CYS A 84 -7.54 -7.50 -9.92
N CYS A 85 -8.81 -7.62 -9.55
CA CYS A 85 -9.50 -8.91 -9.52
C CYS A 85 -9.51 -9.59 -10.91
N VAL A 86 -9.80 -8.84 -11.98
CA VAL A 86 -9.82 -9.36 -13.36
C VAL A 86 -8.43 -9.86 -13.79
N VAL A 87 -7.35 -9.16 -13.45
CA VAL A 87 -5.96 -9.61 -13.75
C VAL A 87 -5.66 -10.97 -13.10
N PHE A 88 -6.21 -11.21 -11.91
CA PHE A 88 -5.94 -12.41 -11.11
C PHE A 88 -6.94 -13.56 -11.32
N GLN A 89 -8.00 -13.33 -12.08
CA GLN A 89 -9.15 -14.24 -12.13
C GLN A 89 -8.81 -15.63 -12.71
N GLU A 90 -7.81 -15.78 -13.58
CA GLU A 90 -7.48 -17.09 -14.18
C GLU A 90 -6.04 -17.15 -14.72
N PHE A 91 -5.11 -17.52 -13.84
CA PHE A 91 -3.70 -17.81 -14.11
C PHE A 91 -3.43 -19.03 -15.03
N ASN A 92 -4.39 -19.45 -15.86
CA ASN A 92 -4.31 -20.63 -16.71
C ASN A 92 -4.71 -20.38 -18.17
N PHE A 93 -5.09 -19.16 -18.56
CA PHE A 93 -5.41 -18.90 -19.96
C PHE A 93 -4.18 -19.00 -20.84
N LYS A 94 -4.27 -19.85 -21.88
CA LYS A 94 -3.27 -19.92 -22.93
C LYS A 94 -3.22 -18.58 -23.65
N PHE A 95 -2.02 -18.13 -23.98
CA PHE A 95 -1.83 -16.95 -24.82
C PHE A 95 -2.71 -17.03 -26.07
N LEU A 96 -3.43 -15.94 -26.37
CA LEU A 96 -4.42 -15.81 -27.47
C LEU A 96 -5.68 -16.68 -27.36
N SER A 97 -5.97 -17.30 -26.22
CA SER A 97 -7.28 -17.92 -26.01
C SER A 97 -8.40 -16.88 -25.99
N SER A 98 -9.64 -17.32 -26.25
CA SER A 98 -10.81 -16.43 -26.25
C SER A 98 -10.98 -15.71 -24.91
N GLU A 99 -10.68 -16.41 -23.82
CA GLU A 99 -10.76 -15.95 -22.44
C GLU A 99 -9.66 -14.91 -22.13
N PHE A 100 -8.42 -15.13 -22.61
CA PHE A 100 -7.36 -14.12 -22.53
C PHE A 100 -7.77 -12.84 -23.25
N ILE A 101 -8.33 -12.94 -24.47
CA ILE A 101 -8.78 -11.78 -25.24
C ILE A 101 -9.88 -11.02 -24.47
N ILE A 102 -10.87 -11.73 -23.93
CA ILE A 102 -11.95 -11.14 -23.12
C ILE A 102 -11.38 -10.42 -21.90
N GLN A 103 -10.42 -11.03 -21.19
CA GLN A 103 -9.74 -10.42 -20.05
C GLN A 103 -9.05 -9.10 -20.45
N GLN A 104 -8.30 -9.09 -21.55
CA GLN A 104 -7.63 -7.87 -22.04
C GLN A 104 -8.62 -6.78 -22.43
N VAL A 105 -9.74 -7.14 -23.07
CA VAL A 105 -10.81 -6.21 -23.44
C VAL A 105 -11.45 -5.59 -22.19
N ILE A 106 -11.71 -6.39 -21.16
CA ILE A 106 -12.23 -5.88 -19.88
C ILE A 106 -11.21 -4.91 -19.25
N LEU A 107 -9.94 -5.28 -19.17
CA LEU A 107 -8.88 -4.43 -18.61
C LEU A 107 -8.74 -3.10 -19.38
N ALA A 108 -8.77 -3.15 -20.71
CA ALA A 108 -8.71 -1.96 -21.55
C ALA A 108 -9.94 -1.06 -21.35
N SER A 109 -11.13 -1.65 -21.24
CA SER A 109 -12.36 -0.90 -20.97
C SER A 109 -12.30 -0.20 -19.61
N LEU A 110 -11.87 -0.91 -18.57
CA LEU A 110 -11.69 -0.32 -17.23
C LEU A 110 -10.64 0.80 -17.24
N PHE A 111 -9.54 0.62 -17.99
CA PHE A 111 -8.50 1.64 -18.13
C PHE A 111 -9.02 2.92 -18.80
N ILE A 112 -9.81 2.80 -19.87
CA ILE A 112 -10.41 3.95 -20.56
C ILE A 112 -11.35 4.72 -19.62
N ILE A 113 -12.18 4.02 -18.87
CA ILE A 113 -13.08 4.65 -17.87
C ILE A 113 -12.23 5.35 -16.80
N ASN A 114 -11.13 4.75 -16.37
CA ASN A 114 -10.22 5.32 -15.39
C ASN A 114 -9.59 6.63 -15.89
N ILE A 115 -9.05 6.65 -17.12
CA ILE A 115 -8.52 7.86 -17.77
C ILE A 115 -9.58 8.97 -17.81
N TYR A 116 -10.83 8.62 -18.12
CA TYR A 116 -11.92 9.60 -18.14
C TYR A 116 -12.18 10.22 -16.75
N LEU A 117 -12.21 9.40 -15.68
CA LEU A 117 -12.38 9.87 -14.31
C LEU A 117 -11.21 10.76 -13.86
N GLU A 118 -9.98 10.34 -14.16
CA GLU A 118 -8.78 11.12 -13.90
C GLU A 118 -8.78 12.47 -14.59
N TYR A 119 -9.21 12.51 -15.85
CA TYR A 119 -9.35 13.75 -16.60
C TYR A 119 -10.40 14.68 -15.97
N ARG A 120 -11.52 14.14 -15.48
CA ARG A 120 -12.51 14.91 -14.70
C ARG A 120 -11.91 15.45 -13.41
N MET A 121 -11.19 14.62 -12.65
CA MET A 121 -10.49 15.05 -11.42
C MET A 121 -9.47 16.16 -11.72
N TYR A 122 -8.72 16.04 -12.82
CA TYR A 122 -7.76 17.05 -13.25
C TYR A 122 -8.42 18.37 -13.63
N LYS A 123 -9.56 18.34 -14.35
CA LYS A 123 -10.35 19.54 -14.66
C LYS A 123 -10.84 20.24 -13.39
N LYS A 124 -11.39 19.49 -12.44
CA LYS A 124 -11.80 20.03 -11.13
C LYS A 124 -10.62 20.65 -10.39
N ALA A 125 -9.49 19.94 -10.33
CA ALA A 125 -8.28 20.41 -9.66
C ALA A 125 -7.62 21.63 -10.33
N LYS A 126 -7.83 21.85 -11.63
CA LYS A 126 -7.36 23.03 -12.36
C LYS A 126 -8.23 24.27 -12.09
N LYS A 127 -9.55 24.07 -11.95
CA LYS A 127 -10.51 25.14 -11.64
C LYS A 127 -10.54 25.50 -10.15
N TYR A 128 -9.95 24.67 -9.30
CA TYR A 128 -9.90 24.90 -7.87
C TYR A 128 -9.05 26.15 -7.54
N ILE A 129 -9.70 27.15 -6.96
CA ILE A 129 -9.04 28.30 -6.33
C ILE A 129 -8.83 27.92 -4.87
N PRO A 130 -7.57 27.85 -4.38
CA PRO A 130 -7.33 27.57 -2.98
C PRO A 130 -7.95 28.69 -2.15
N ILE A 131 -8.98 28.37 -1.39
CA ILE A 131 -9.42 29.24 -0.30
C ILE A 131 -8.25 29.22 0.67
N LYS A 132 -7.49 30.31 0.75
CA LYS A 132 -6.56 30.52 1.86
C LYS A 132 -7.41 30.42 3.13
N LYS A 133 -7.39 29.28 3.81
CA LYS A 133 -7.68 29.24 5.24
C LYS A 133 -6.53 30.02 5.89
N GLU A 134 -6.66 31.35 5.94
CA GLU A 134 -5.73 32.25 6.64
C GLU A 134 -5.58 31.87 8.11
N ASN A 135 -6.51 31.08 8.65
CA ASN A 135 -6.48 30.50 9.97
C ASN A 135 -6.68 28.98 9.92
N MET A 136 -5.91 28.24 9.11
CA MET A 136 -5.59 26.89 9.58
C MET A 136 -4.74 27.13 10.82
N GLU A 137 -5.36 26.95 12.00
CA GLU A 137 -4.71 26.93 13.29
C GLU A 137 -3.28 26.45 13.07
N ILE A 138 -2.30 27.31 13.36
CA ILE A 138 -0.93 26.86 13.52
C ILE A 138 -1.05 25.86 14.66
N GLU A 139 -1.26 24.59 14.30
CA GLU A 139 -1.34 23.46 15.20
C GLU A 139 -0.03 23.56 15.98
N ARG A 140 -0.08 24.10 17.21
CA ARG A 140 1.13 24.51 17.95
C ARG A 140 2.01 23.27 18.06
N ILE A 141 3.07 23.22 17.28
CA ILE A 141 4.07 22.17 17.34
C ILE A 141 4.86 22.45 18.61
N SER A 142 4.82 21.53 19.57
CA SER A 142 5.53 21.71 20.84
C SER A 142 7.05 21.68 20.61
N GLU A 143 7.82 22.30 21.50
CA GLU A 143 9.29 22.19 21.44
C GLU A 143 9.75 20.74 21.60
N GLU A 144 9.06 19.94 22.41
CA GLU A 144 9.32 18.49 22.54
C GLU A 144 9.16 17.75 21.20
N GLU A 145 8.12 18.06 20.42
CA GLU A 145 7.95 17.49 19.08
C GLU A 145 9.06 17.93 18.11
N LYS A 146 9.55 19.16 18.24
CA LYS A 146 10.68 19.67 17.43
C LYS A 146 11.99 18.97 17.79
N GLN A 147 12.24 18.76 19.09
CA GLN A 147 13.42 18.04 19.58
C GLN A 147 13.39 16.57 19.16
N ASN A 148 12.20 15.96 19.11
CA ASN A 148 12.02 14.56 18.69
C ASN A 148 12.06 14.34 17.16
N ILE A 149 12.42 15.35 16.35
CA ILE A 149 12.36 15.29 14.88
C ILE A 149 13.15 14.12 14.28
N ARG A 150 14.28 13.76 14.90
CA ARG A 150 15.13 12.65 14.46
C ARG A 150 14.43 11.30 14.61
N GLU A 151 13.82 11.05 15.76
CA GLU A 151 13.09 9.79 15.99
C GLU A 151 11.79 9.74 15.18
N MET A 152 11.13 10.89 14.96
CA MET A 152 10.01 10.97 14.01
C MET A 152 10.42 10.56 12.59
N GLY A 153 11.59 11.00 12.12
CA GLY A 153 12.12 10.61 10.81
C GLY A 153 12.45 9.12 10.71
N LYS A 154 13.05 8.54 11.77
CA LYS A 154 13.26 7.09 11.87
C LYS A 154 11.95 6.32 11.88
N ALA A 155 10.95 6.78 12.63
CA ALA A 155 9.63 6.18 12.69
C ALA A 155 8.95 6.18 11.32
N ALA A 156 8.98 7.30 10.58
CA ALA A 156 8.43 7.38 9.23
C ALA A 156 9.10 6.37 8.28
N THR A 157 10.43 6.27 8.33
CA THR A 157 11.20 5.33 7.49
C THR A 157 10.95 3.88 7.87
N LEU A 158 10.92 3.57 9.17
CA LEU A 158 10.60 2.23 9.69
C LEU A 158 9.20 1.80 9.29
N GLY A 159 8.19 2.69 9.36
CA GLY A 159 6.82 2.38 9.00
C GLY A 159 6.66 1.99 7.53
N VAL A 160 7.24 2.78 6.62
CA VAL A 160 7.21 2.47 5.18
C VAL A 160 7.96 1.17 4.89
N THR A 161 9.16 1.01 5.46
CA THR A 161 9.99 -0.18 5.20
C THR A 161 9.35 -1.45 5.74
N SER A 162 8.77 -1.41 6.95
CA SER A 162 8.11 -2.56 7.54
C SER A 162 6.83 -2.95 6.80
N PHE A 163 6.05 -1.97 6.37
CA PHE A 163 4.87 -2.19 5.54
C PHE A 163 5.23 -2.91 4.23
N PHE A 164 6.25 -2.44 3.51
CA PHE A 164 6.68 -3.10 2.26
C PHE A 164 7.21 -4.50 2.49
N ILE A 165 8.03 -4.73 3.52
CA ILE A 165 8.54 -6.07 3.83
C ILE A 165 7.39 -7.02 4.20
N LEU A 166 6.39 -6.59 4.97
CA LEU A 166 5.23 -7.43 5.26
C LEU A 166 4.42 -7.72 4.00
N ALA A 167 4.07 -6.69 3.22
CA ALA A 167 3.26 -6.86 2.02
C ALA A 167 3.97 -7.77 1.00
N CYS A 168 5.29 -7.59 0.83
CA CYS A 168 6.15 -8.36 -0.07
C CYS A 168 6.46 -9.77 0.40
N LEU A 169 7.17 -9.86 1.52
CA LEU A 169 7.77 -11.11 1.99
C LEU A 169 6.85 -11.89 2.93
N GLY A 170 5.93 -11.22 3.63
CA GLY A 170 4.94 -11.88 4.47
C GLY A 170 3.72 -12.31 3.66
N MET A 171 2.95 -11.35 3.15
CA MET A 171 1.65 -11.64 2.57
C MET A 171 1.70 -12.12 1.11
N GLY A 172 2.72 -11.75 0.33
CA GLY A 172 2.81 -12.14 -1.08
C GLY A 172 3.50 -13.46 -1.37
N THR A 173 4.50 -13.84 -0.58
CA THR A 173 5.18 -15.15 -0.71
C THR A 173 4.23 -16.31 -0.42
N ILE A 174 3.26 -16.10 0.47
CA ILE A 174 2.22 -17.07 0.78
C ILE A 174 1.39 -17.46 -0.47
N LYS A 175 1.17 -16.54 -1.43
CA LYS A 175 0.33 -16.76 -2.63
C LYS A 175 1.03 -17.53 -3.75
N THR A 176 2.36 -17.50 -3.85
CA THR A 176 3.10 -18.14 -4.96
C THR A 176 3.20 -19.66 -4.86
N HIS A 177 2.65 -20.27 -3.80
CA HIS A 177 3.11 -21.57 -3.34
C HIS A 177 2.26 -22.81 -3.62
N ILE A 178 1.14 -22.69 -4.34
CA ILE A 178 0.35 -23.89 -4.69
C ILE A 178 0.67 -24.40 -6.11
N ASN A 179 1.48 -23.67 -6.90
CA ASN A 179 1.67 -23.98 -8.33
C ASN A 179 3.04 -24.56 -8.70
N ILE A 180 4.00 -24.55 -7.77
CA ILE A 180 5.36 -25.06 -8.05
C ILE A 180 5.44 -26.47 -7.47
N LYS A 181 5.73 -27.47 -8.34
CA LYS A 181 6.24 -28.79 -7.95
C LYS A 181 7.65 -28.66 -7.32
N SER A 182 7.81 -27.76 -6.34
CA SER A 182 9.05 -27.57 -5.60
C SER A 182 9.12 -28.63 -4.50
N PRO A 183 10.30 -29.18 -4.20
CA PRO A 183 10.47 -30.11 -3.09
C PRO A 183 9.97 -29.49 -1.78
N ASP A 184 9.35 -30.30 -0.92
CA ASP A 184 8.70 -29.89 0.33
C ASP A 184 9.59 -28.99 1.23
N SER A 185 10.91 -29.13 1.13
CA SER A 185 11.90 -28.32 1.86
C SER A 185 11.90 -26.83 1.50
N PHE A 186 11.60 -26.47 0.24
CA PHE A 186 11.56 -25.07 -0.19
C PHE A 186 10.30 -24.35 0.33
N MET A 187 9.19 -25.08 0.46
CA MET A 187 7.94 -24.58 1.03
C MET A 187 8.12 -24.21 2.51
N ILE A 188 8.80 -25.07 3.27
CA ILE A 188 9.10 -24.82 4.68
C ILE A 188 9.92 -23.53 4.84
N LEU A 189 10.95 -23.33 4.00
CA LEU A 189 11.77 -22.12 4.01
C LEU A 189 10.94 -20.86 3.79
N ILE A 190 10.01 -20.88 2.83
CA ILE A 190 9.21 -19.70 2.50
C ILE A 190 8.17 -19.38 3.56
N MET A 191 7.56 -20.40 4.16
CA MET A 191 6.75 -20.20 5.37
C MET A 191 7.57 -19.55 6.49
N PHE A 192 8.80 -20.00 6.72
CA PHE A 192 9.67 -19.39 7.72
C PHE A 192 10.00 -17.92 7.40
N VAL A 193 10.31 -17.59 6.14
CA VAL A 193 10.54 -16.21 5.69
C VAL A 193 9.30 -15.36 5.92
N SER A 194 8.12 -15.87 5.59
CA SER A 194 6.85 -15.16 5.80
C SER A 194 6.57 -14.89 7.27
N ILE A 195 6.69 -15.91 8.13
CA ILE A 195 6.49 -15.78 9.58
C ILE A 195 7.51 -14.82 10.16
N TYR A 196 8.77 -14.92 9.76
CA TYR A 196 9.83 -14.01 10.20
C TYR A 196 9.56 -12.57 9.78
N ALA A 197 9.16 -12.34 8.52
CA ALA A 197 8.79 -11.02 8.03
C ALA A 197 7.62 -10.42 8.83
N PHE A 198 6.62 -11.24 9.19
CA PHE A 198 5.49 -10.82 10.02
C PHE A 198 5.89 -10.48 11.45
N ILE A 199 6.69 -11.32 12.12
CA ILE A 199 7.20 -11.05 13.48
C ILE A 199 8.04 -9.78 13.48
N TRP A 200 8.94 -9.64 12.51
CA TRP A 200 9.77 -8.45 12.36
C TRP A 200 8.92 -7.20 12.09
N PHE A 201 7.87 -7.30 11.28
CA PHE A 201 6.90 -6.22 11.08
C PHE A 201 6.23 -5.79 12.39
N LEU A 202 5.78 -6.72 13.23
CA LEU A 202 5.18 -6.40 14.53
C LEU A 202 6.19 -5.68 15.43
N PHE A 203 7.43 -6.15 15.49
CA PHE A 203 8.50 -5.49 16.24
C PHE A 203 8.79 -4.08 15.72
N ALA A 204 8.92 -3.92 14.40
CA ALA A 204 9.15 -2.63 13.76
C ALA A 204 7.99 -1.66 14.01
N ASN A 205 6.74 -2.15 13.97
CA ASN A 205 5.55 -1.34 14.26
C ASN A 205 5.48 -0.87 15.71
N TYR A 206 5.81 -1.75 16.65
CA TYR A 206 5.92 -1.37 18.07
C TYR A 206 6.97 -0.27 18.25
N LYS A 207 8.19 -0.50 17.74
CA LYS A 207 9.30 0.45 17.82
C LYS A 207 8.93 1.79 17.20
N LYS A 208 8.35 1.79 16.00
CA LYS A 208 7.85 2.98 15.31
C LYS A 208 6.90 3.80 16.20
N CYS A 209 5.90 3.15 16.80
CA CYS A 209 4.94 3.84 17.66
C CYS A 209 5.63 4.46 18.89
N CYS A 210 6.57 3.73 19.51
CA CYS A 210 7.33 4.23 20.67
C CYS A 210 8.29 5.38 20.35
N LEU A 211 8.79 5.45 19.11
CA LEU A 211 9.65 6.55 18.63
C LEU A 211 8.86 7.81 18.30
N PHE A 212 7.65 7.65 17.75
CA PHE A 212 6.83 8.78 17.30
C PHE A 212 5.98 9.42 18.41
N TYR A 213 5.32 8.60 19.23
CA TYR A 213 4.42 9.10 20.28
C TYR A 213 5.19 9.32 21.59
N LEU A 214 5.13 10.54 22.11
CA LEU A 214 5.67 10.90 23.42
C LEU A 214 4.95 10.14 24.54
N ASP A 215 3.61 10.08 24.49
CA ASP A 215 2.79 9.26 25.39
C ASP A 215 2.87 7.76 25.04
N LYS A 216 3.49 6.99 25.95
CA LYS A 216 3.66 5.54 25.80
C LYS A 216 2.34 4.78 25.87
N SER A 217 1.33 5.27 26.59
CA SER A 217 0.02 4.64 26.69
C SER A 217 -0.74 4.74 25.36
N LEU A 218 -0.69 5.91 24.72
CA LEU A 218 -1.22 6.15 23.39
C LEU A 218 -0.47 5.31 22.35
N ALA A 219 0.86 5.26 22.42
CA ALA A 219 1.70 4.44 21.55
C ALA A 219 1.27 2.98 21.57
N LYS A 220 1.10 2.42 22.78
CA LYS A 220 0.67 1.03 22.98
C LYS A 220 -0.73 0.78 22.43
N ARG A 221 -1.69 1.68 22.66
CA ARG A 221 -3.07 1.53 22.16
C ARG A 221 -3.12 1.50 20.64
N ILE A 222 -2.37 2.39 19.97
CA ILE A 222 -2.29 2.45 18.51
C ILE A 222 -1.60 1.21 17.95
N PHE A 223 -0.48 0.79 18.56
CA PHE A 223 0.21 -0.44 18.18
C PHE A 223 -0.72 -1.66 18.27
N VAL A 224 -1.42 -1.86 19.40
CA VAL A 224 -2.31 -3.01 19.59
C VAL A 224 -3.39 -3.04 18.52
N ARG A 225 -4.04 -1.90 18.25
CA ARG A 225 -5.03 -1.81 17.18
C ARG A 225 -4.42 -2.24 15.84
N ASP A 226 -3.32 -1.63 15.42
CA ASP A 226 -2.71 -1.89 14.11
C ASP A 226 -2.21 -3.34 14.01
N ALA A 227 -1.62 -3.88 15.08
CA ALA A 227 -1.19 -5.27 15.17
C ALA A 227 -2.35 -6.25 15.10
N CYS A 228 -3.48 -6.00 15.77
CA CYS A 228 -4.66 -6.87 15.71
C CYS A 228 -5.20 -6.99 14.28
N TYR A 229 -5.38 -5.87 13.58
CA TYR A 229 -5.87 -5.90 12.20
C TYR A 229 -4.87 -6.55 11.24
N ALA A 230 -3.57 -6.23 11.37
CA ALA A 230 -2.54 -6.86 10.54
C ALA A 230 -2.42 -8.37 10.79
N SER A 231 -2.52 -8.82 12.04
CA SER A 231 -2.55 -10.25 12.39
C SER A 231 -3.75 -10.95 11.76
N LEU A 232 -4.93 -10.34 11.82
CA LEU A 232 -6.14 -10.90 11.20
C LEU A 232 -5.97 -11.01 9.68
N GLY A 233 -5.44 -9.97 9.04
CA GLY A 233 -5.17 -9.99 7.59
C GLY A 233 -4.13 -11.03 7.18
N TYR A 234 -3.05 -11.15 7.96
CA TYR A 234 -2.03 -12.16 7.75
C TYR A 234 -2.56 -13.58 7.90
N LEU A 235 -3.38 -13.85 8.93
CA LEU A 235 -4.03 -15.14 9.13
C LEU A 235 -4.99 -15.49 7.99
N ILE A 236 -5.79 -14.53 7.52
CA ILE A 236 -6.68 -14.73 6.37
C ILE A 236 -5.89 -15.14 5.13
N ASN A 237 -4.76 -14.49 4.85
CA ASN A 237 -3.91 -14.83 3.71
C ASN A 237 -3.25 -16.21 3.88
N ILE A 238 -2.82 -16.58 5.08
CA ILE A 238 -2.31 -17.93 5.36
C ILE A 238 -3.39 -18.98 5.05
N ILE A 239 -4.61 -18.79 5.57
CA ILE A 239 -5.73 -19.72 5.38
C ILE A 239 -6.07 -19.85 3.88
N ALA A 240 -6.08 -18.73 3.16
CA ALA A 240 -6.31 -18.72 1.72
C ALA A 240 -5.26 -19.55 0.97
N ALA A 241 -3.99 -19.42 1.32
CA ALA A 241 -2.91 -20.18 0.68
C ALA A 241 -2.83 -21.66 1.07
N PHE A 242 -3.49 -22.09 2.15
CA PHE A 242 -3.70 -23.52 2.39
C PHE A 242 -4.82 -24.10 1.51
N GLY A 243 -5.39 -23.31 0.59
CA GLY A 243 -6.40 -23.77 -0.36
C GLY A 243 -7.79 -23.97 0.24
N VAL A 244 -8.04 -23.49 1.46
CA VAL A 244 -9.34 -23.62 2.16
C VAL A 244 -10.49 -23.02 1.35
N PHE A 245 -10.20 -22.01 0.52
CA PHE A 245 -11.17 -21.31 -0.31
C PHE A 245 -11.15 -21.73 -1.79
N GLY A 246 -10.44 -22.82 -2.11
CA GLY A 246 -10.24 -23.31 -3.47
C GLY A 246 -9.10 -22.58 -4.18
N ILE A 247 -8.18 -23.34 -4.75
CA ILE A 247 -6.94 -22.87 -5.36
C ILE A 247 -7.23 -22.20 -6.72
N HIS A 248 -6.65 -21.03 -6.94
CA HIS A 248 -6.80 -20.21 -8.16
C HIS A 248 -8.23 -19.81 -8.46
N THR A 249 -9.05 -19.63 -7.42
CA THR A 249 -10.42 -19.16 -7.58
C THR A 249 -10.52 -17.64 -7.42
N LEU A 250 -11.57 -17.05 -8.01
CA LEU A 250 -11.93 -15.66 -7.76
C LEU A 250 -12.20 -15.41 -6.27
N PHE A 251 -12.73 -16.42 -5.57
CA PHE A 251 -13.01 -16.34 -4.13
C PHE A 251 -11.71 -16.23 -3.30
N GLU A 252 -10.68 -17.05 -3.59
CA GLU A 252 -9.36 -16.93 -2.98
C GLU A 252 -8.74 -15.54 -3.22
N SER A 253 -8.90 -14.99 -4.43
CA SER A 253 -8.39 -13.65 -4.76
C SER A 253 -9.07 -12.54 -3.97
N ILE A 254 -10.40 -12.63 -3.79
CA ILE A 254 -11.17 -11.71 -2.95
C ILE A 254 -10.74 -11.80 -1.49
N VAL A 255 -10.62 -13.02 -0.96
CA VAL A 255 -10.22 -13.24 0.45
C VAL A 255 -8.80 -12.71 0.70
N THR A 256 -7.87 -12.99 -0.22
CA THR A 256 -6.50 -12.45 -0.17
C THR A 256 -6.50 -10.93 -0.16
N PHE A 257 -7.33 -10.31 -1.00
CA PHE A 257 -7.48 -8.87 -1.03
C PHE A 257 -8.05 -8.31 0.27
N LEU A 258 -9.06 -8.96 0.86
CA LEU A 258 -9.58 -8.59 2.17
C LEU A 258 -8.48 -8.65 3.24
N GLY A 259 -7.59 -9.64 3.18
CA GLY A 259 -6.41 -9.70 4.05
C GLY A 259 -5.52 -8.47 3.91
N PHE A 260 -5.18 -8.05 2.69
CA PHE A 260 -4.41 -6.81 2.45
C PHE A 260 -5.14 -5.55 2.93
N LEU A 261 -6.47 -5.49 2.78
CA LEU A 261 -7.26 -4.35 3.26
C LEU A 261 -7.18 -4.19 4.78
N LEU A 262 -6.98 -5.26 5.54
CA LEU A 262 -6.79 -5.18 6.99
C LEU A 262 -5.46 -4.53 7.40
N LEU A 263 -4.54 -4.24 6.46
CA LEU A 263 -3.39 -3.35 6.71
C LEU A 263 -3.76 -1.86 6.72
N TYR A 264 -5.00 -1.50 6.38
CA TYR A 264 -5.45 -0.11 6.29
C TYR A 264 -5.21 0.71 7.58
N PRO A 265 -5.48 0.21 8.80
CA PRO A 265 -5.15 0.93 10.03
C PRO A 265 -3.66 1.26 10.16
N THR A 266 -2.78 0.33 9.79
CA THR A 266 -1.33 0.55 9.77
C THR A 266 -0.94 1.63 8.77
N ILE A 267 -1.48 1.56 7.54
CA ILE A 267 -1.25 2.57 6.49
C ILE A 267 -1.68 3.96 6.98
N ARG A 268 -2.83 4.05 7.65
CA ARG A 268 -3.32 5.32 8.21
C ARG A 268 -2.38 5.87 9.29
N THR A 269 -1.86 5.01 10.17
CA THR A 269 -0.87 5.41 11.18
C THR A 269 0.44 5.88 10.53
N ASP A 270 0.99 5.13 9.59
CA ASP A 270 2.23 5.49 8.88
C ASP A 270 2.10 6.82 8.16
N ARG A 271 0.95 7.02 7.49
CA ARG A 271 0.64 8.28 6.85
C ARG A 271 0.60 9.42 7.87
N LYS A 272 -0.11 9.26 9.00
CA LYS A 272 -0.19 10.30 10.05
C LYS A 272 1.21 10.69 10.53
N ILE A 273 2.08 9.71 10.74
CA ILE A 273 3.49 9.91 11.14
C ILE A 273 4.25 10.72 10.08
N GLY A 274 4.23 10.27 8.82
CA GLY A 274 4.93 10.94 7.73
C GLY A 274 4.45 12.38 7.47
N LEU A 275 3.15 12.62 7.62
CA LEU A 275 2.56 13.94 7.50
C LEU A 275 2.98 14.86 8.63
N ARG A 276 2.96 14.39 9.88
CA ARG A 276 3.42 15.18 11.04
C ARG A 276 4.90 15.50 10.92
N TYR A 277 5.74 14.52 10.57
CA TYR A 277 7.18 14.73 10.31
C TYR A 277 7.41 15.82 9.25
N THR A 278 6.69 15.78 8.13
CA THR A 278 6.81 16.78 7.06
C THR A 278 6.35 18.17 7.54
N LYS A 279 5.31 18.25 8.38
CA LYS A 279 4.86 19.52 8.98
C LYS A 279 5.93 20.10 9.91
N VAL A 280 6.47 19.30 10.84
CA VAL A 280 7.52 19.75 11.78
C VAL A 280 8.76 20.21 11.02
N LYS A 281 9.22 19.45 10.03
CA LYS A 281 10.35 19.84 9.16
C LYS A 281 10.15 21.19 8.48
N LYS A 282 8.93 21.48 8.00
CA LYS A 282 8.60 22.77 7.38
C LYS A 282 8.60 23.93 8.37
N VAL A 283 8.13 23.71 9.59
CA VAL A 283 8.15 24.73 10.66
C VAL A 283 9.56 25.03 11.12
N LEU A 284 10.42 24.01 11.18
CA LEU A 284 11.83 24.18 11.55
C LEU A 284 12.62 24.95 10.50
N GLY A 285 12.32 24.76 9.21
CA GLY A 285 12.95 25.52 8.12
C GLY A 285 14.48 25.42 8.17
N GLU A 286 15.15 26.57 8.25
CA GLU A 286 16.61 26.67 8.35
C GLU A 286 17.18 26.11 9.66
N ASN A 287 16.39 26.05 10.73
CA ASN A 287 16.81 25.48 12.01
C ASN A 287 16.74 23.94 12.03
N PHE A 288 16.31 23.29 10.94
CA PHE A 288 16.13 21.84 10.91
C PHE A 288 17.41 21.09 11.32
N ASP A 289 18.57 21.47 10.79
CA ASP A 289 19.83 20.77 11.07
C ASP A 289 20.27 20.93 12.53
N LEU A 290 19.94 22.05 13.18
CA LEU A 290 20.22 22.27 14.59
C LEU A 290 19.43 21.28 15.46
N TYR A 291 18.12 21.17 15.21
CA TYR A 291 17.25 20.24 15.96
C TYR A 291 17.52 18.78 15.61
N PHE A 292 17.89 18.48 14.36
CA PHE A 292 18.18 17.11 13.93
C PHE A 292 19.51 16.56 14.50
N ASN A 293 20.51 17.45 14.64
CA ASN A 293 21.83 17.10 15.17
C ASN A 293 21.97 17.29 16.69
N CYS A 294 21.03 17.99 17.33
CA CYS A 294 20.91 18.00 18.78
C CYS A 294 20.65 16.58 19.28
N LYS A 295 21.71 15.88 19.72
CA LYS A 295 21.54 14.72 20.60
C LYS A 295 20.97 15.26 21.91
N GLU A 296 19.77 14.83 22.29
CA GLU A 296 19.33 14.97 23.67
C GLU A 296 20.43 14.41 24.59
N LYS A 297 21.10 15.32 25.30
CA LYS A 297 21.69 15.03 26.60
C LYS A 297 20.52 15.03 27.58
N ASN A 298 20.18 13.83 28.06
CA ASN A 298 19.46 13.53 29.30
C ASN A 298 18.34 14.50 29.71
N LEU A 299 17.08 14.07 29.52
CA LEU A 299 16.00 14.31 30.46
C LEU A 299 15.62 12.98 31.10
#